data_AF-A0A1J3F866-F1
#
_entry.id   AF-A0A1J3F866-F1
#
_cell.length_a   1.000
_cell.length_b   1.000
_cell.length_c   1.000
_cell.angle_alpha   90.00
_cell.angle_beta   90.00
_cell.angle_gamma   90.00
#
_symmetry.space_group_name_H-M   'P 1'
#
loop_
_entity.id
_entity.type
_entity.pdbx_description
1 polymer ?
#
loop_
_entity_poly.entity_id
_entity_poly.type
_entity_poly.pdbx_seq_one_letter_code
_entity_poly.pdbx_strand_id
1 'polypeptide(L)'
;VSSPAGVRLRMRSPRISTRKSVSGGSAARSRRSRAVMKASVDPRRDFKESMEEMIAENNIRASKDLEELLACYLCLNSDEYHHIIISVFK
;
A
#
# COMPACT_ATOMS: atom_id res chain seq x y z
N VAL A 1 24.67 -39.23 26.20
CA VAL A 1 24.70 -37.77 26.48
C VAL A 1 23.89 -37.04 25.42
N SER A 2 23.16 -36.03 25.87
CA SER A 2 21.86 -35.59 25.38
C SER A 2 21.83 -34.96 23.99
N SER A 3 20.81 -35.30 23.20
CA SER A 3 20.25 -34.43 22.17
C SER A 3 19.34 -33.38 22.84
N PRO A 4 19.40 -32.09 22.49
CA PRO A 4 18.28 -31.17 22.73
C PRO A 4 17.35 -31.24 21.48
N ALA A 5 16.10 -31.70 21.59
CA ALA A 5 14.93 -30.89 21.97
C ALA A 5 15.02 -29.48 21.33
N GLY A 6 14.23 -29.07 20.33
CA GLY A 6 12.89 -29.44 19.94
C GLY A 6 12.05 -28.16 19.91
N VAL A 7 11.67 -27.66 18.73
CA VAL A 7 10.51 -26.75 18.57
C VAL A 7 9.85 -27.06 17.23
N ARG A 8 8.69 -27.73 17.30
CA ARG A 8 7.78 -27.90 16.17
C ARG A 8 6.95 -26.63 16.04
N LEU A 9 7.29 -25.75 15.10
CA LEU A 9 6.46 -24.58 14.79
C LEU A 9 5.28 -25.03 13.93
N ARG A 10 4.21 -25.46 14.61
CA ARG A 10 2.91 -25.82 14.03
C ARG A 10 2.30 -24.53 13.47
N MET A 11 2.55 -24.23 12.20
CA MET A 11 1.89 -23.16 11.45
C MET A 11 0.38 -23.41 11.46
N ARG A 12 -0.34 -22.76 12.38
CA ARG A 12 -1.80 -22.72 12.37
C ARG A 12 -2.19 -21.79 11.23
N SER A 13 -2.42 -22.38 10.06
CA SER A 13 -3.04 -21.72 8.91
C SER A 13 -4.33 -21.01 9.35
N PRO A 14 -4.48 -19.71 9.10
CA PRO A 14 -5.80 -19.10 9.11
C PRO A 14 -6.57 -19.67 7.91
N ARG A 15 -7.57 -20.51 8.21
CA ARG A 15 -8.54 -20.98 7.23
C ARG A 15 -9.34 -19.78 6.73
N ILE A 16 -9.10 -19.36 5.49
CA ILE A 16 -10.00 -18.44 4.79
C ILE A 16 -11.27 -19.22 4.46
N SER A 17 -12.36 -18.94 5.18
CA SER A 17 -13.70 -19.38 4.83
C SER A 17 -14.71 -18.35 5.34
N THR A 18 -15.05 -17.40 4.48
CA THR A 18 -16.30 -16.62 4.35
C THR A 18 -16.01 -15.55 3.29
N ARG A 19 -16.78 -15.24 2.25
CA ARG A 19 -18.09 -15.63 1.73
C ARG A 19 -18.15 -15.05 0.30
N LYS A 20 -18.99 -15.58 -0.58
CA LYS A 20 -19.30 -15.04 -1.92
C LYS A 20 -19.47 -13.51 -1.91
N SER A 21 -18.80 -12.82 -2.83
CA SER A 21 -19.23 -11.50 -3.31
C SER A 21 -19.48 -11.58 -4.82
N VAL A 22 -20.67 -11.11 -5.16
CA VAL A 22 -21.35 -11.16 -6.43
C VAL A 22 -20.56 -10.56 -7.60
N SER A 23 -20.81 -11.13 -8.78
CA SER A 23 -20.58 -10.53 -10.08
C SER A 23 -21.18 -9.12 -10.17
N GLY A 24 -20.40 -8.16 -10.66
CA GLY A 24 -20.90 -6.83 -11.00
C GLY A 24 -19.77 -5.99 -11.57
N GLY A 25 -19.71 -5.90 -12.90
CA GLY A 25 -18.66 -5.18 -13.61
C GLY A 25 -18.68 -3.68 -13.35
N SER A 26 -17.49 -3.10 -13.38
CA SER A 26 -17.21 -1.81 -14.01
C SER A 26 -15.71 -1.77 -14.24
N ALA A 27 -15.34 -1.53 -15.49
CA ALA A 27 -13.97 -1.48 -15.95
C ALA A 27 -13.21 -0.32 -15.27
N ALA A 28 -12.71 -0.53 -14.06
CA ALA A 28 -11.59 0.26 -13.56
C ALA A 28 -10.40 -0.15 -14.42
N ARG A 29 -10.08 0.69 -15.41
CA ARG A 29 -8.82 0.62 -16.16
C ARG A 29 -7.70 0.66 -15.14
N SER A 30 -7.27 -0.51 -14.69
CA SER A 30 -6.08 -0.71 -13.88
C SER A 30 -4.91 -0.29 -14.75
N ARG A 31 -4.60 1.01 -14.73
CA ARG A 31 -3.25 1.49 -15.00
C ARG A 31 -2.40 0.82 -13.92
N ARG A 32 -1.90 -0.37 -14.23
CA ARG A 32 -0.89 -1.05 -13.43
C ARG A 32 0.39 -0.23 -13.56
N SER A 33 0.45 0.89 -12.84
CA SER A 33 1.69 1.60 -12.59
C SER A 33 2.58 0.67 -11.78
N ARG A 34 3.68 0.26 -12.40
CA ARG A 34 4.68 -0.64 -11.83
C ARG A 34 5.44 0.14 -10.75
N ALA A 35 5.05 -0.03 -9.49
CA ALA A 35 5.73 0.56 -8.36
C ALA A 35 7.13 -0.08 -8.20
N VAL A 36 8.16 0.65 -8.60
CA VAL A 36 9.56 0.30 -8.34
C VAL A 36 9.94 0.92 -7.00
N MET A 37 10.25 0.07 -6.02
CA MET A 37 10.72 0.51 -4.72
C MET A 37 12.13 1.11 -4.89
N LYS A 38 12.21 2.44 -4.98
CA LYS A 38 13.47 3.17 -4.92
C LYS A 38 13.87 3.21 -3.44
N ALA A 39 15.06 2.70 -3.12
CA ALA A 39 15.67 2.99 -1.83
C ALA A 39 16.00 4.48 -1.81
N SER A 40 15.09 5.27 -1.26
CA SER A 40 15.23 6.73 -1.17
C SER A 40 16.15 7.11 -0.02
N VAL A 41 17.00 8.11 -0.25
CA VAL A 41 17.79 8.76 0.80
C VAL A 41 16.91 9.65 1.68
N ASP A 42 15.86 10.25 1.10
CA ASP A 42 14.92 11.16 1.77
C ASP A 42 13.45 10.79 1.44
N PRO A 43 12.89 9.73 2.05
CA PRO A 43 11.54 9.24 1.73
C PRO A 43 10.46 10.33 1.82
N ARG A 44 10.62 11.30 2.73
CA ARG A 44 9.70 12.44 2.87
C ARG A 44 9.66 13.31 1.61
N ARG A 45 10.82 13.61 1.01
CA ARG A 45 10.88 14.44 -0.20
C ARG A 45 10.34 13.67 -1.40
N ASP A 46 10.72 12.40 -1.54
CA ASP A 46 10.28 11.55 -2.64
C ASP A 46 8.77 11.35 -2.65
N PHE A 47 8.15 11.10 -1.48
CA PHE A 47 6.69 11.03 -1.40
C PHE A 47 6.03 12.35 -1.78
N LYS A 48 6.61 13.49 -1.38
CA LYS A 48 6.06 14.81 -1.68
C LYS A 48 6.11 15.09 -3.17
N GLU A 49 7.27 14.95 -3.78
CA GLU A 49 7.46 15.16 -5.22
C GLU A 49 6.57 14.21 -6.03
N SER A 50 6.50 12.93 -5.64
CA SER A 50 5.65 11.94 -6.32
C SER A 50 4.15 12.24 -6.19
N MET A 51 3.68 12.72 -5.03
CA MET A 51 2.29 13.11 -4.84
C MET A 51 1.92 14.37 -5.63
N GLU A 52 2.79 15.39 -5.63
CA GLU A 52 2.60 16.62 -6.40
C GLU A 52 2.53 16.32 -7.91
N GLU A 53 3.41 15.46 -8.40
CA GLU A 53 3.41 14.99 -9.80
C GLU A 53 2.11 14.23 -10.12
N MET A 54 1.70 13.29 -9.27
CA MET A 54 0.43 12.55 -9.43
C MET A 54 -0.78 13.49 -9.52
N ILE A 55 -0.83 14.51 -8.65
CA ILE A 55 -1.93 15.49 -8.61
C ILE A 55 -1.94 16.34 -9.87
N ALA A 56 -0.77 16.84 -10.30
CA ALA A 56 -0.64 17.68 -11.49
C ALA A 56 -0.96 16.90 -12.78
N GLU A 57 -0.39 15.71 -12.94
CA GLU A 57 -0.57 14.90 -14.15
C GLU A 57 -2.00 14.38 -14.30
N ASN A 58 -2.63 13.94 -13.21
CA ASN A 58 -3.98 13.39 -13.25
C ASN A 58 -5.07 14.45 -13.04
N ASN A 59 -4.69 15.74 -12.91
CA ASN A 59 -5.60 16.85 -12.63
C ASN A 59 -6.53 16.57 -11.44
N ILE A 60 -5.97 15.99 -10.37
CA ILE A 60 -6.72 15.68 -9.15
C ILE A 60 -7.15 17.00 -8.49
N ARG A 61 -8.46 17.21 -8.36
CA ARG A 61 -9.05 18.42 -7.77
C ARG A 61 -10.16 18.14 -6.75
N ALA A 62 -10.78 16.96 -6.84
CA ALA A 62 -11.81 16.56 -5.89
C ALA A 62 -11.16 16.00 -4.61
N SER A 63 -11.78 16.28 -3.47
CA SER A 63 -11.34 15.72 -2.17
C SER A 63 -11.33 14.19 -2.18
N LYS A 64 -12.32 13.58 -2.83
CA LYS A 64 -12.41 12.12 -2.97
C LYS A 64 -11.21 11.53 -3.72
N ASP A 65 -10.76 12.18 -4.78
CA ASP A 65 -9.63 11.72 -5.57
C ASP A 65 -8.30 11.85 -4.79
N LEU A 66 -8.19 12.88 -3.94
CA LEU A 66 -7.09 13.04 -3.00
C LEU A 66 -7.10 11.96 -1.91
N GLU A 67 -8.27 11.63 -1.36
CA GLU A 67 -8.43 10.52 -0.42
C GLU A 67 -8.06 9.17 -1.05
N GLU A 68 -8.48 8.93 -2.29
CA GLU A 68 -8.10 7.72 -3.04
C GLU A 68 -6.59 7.67 -3.32
N LEU A 69 -5.96 8.81 -3.64
CA LEU A 69 -4.52 8.91 -3.78
C LEU A 69 -3.79 8.55 -2.48
N LEU A 70 -4.19 9.16 -1.37
CA LEU A 70 -3.60 8.88 -0.05
C LEU A 70 -3.79 7.41 0.33
N ALA A 71 -5.00 6.86 0.15
CA ALA A 71 -5.28 5.46 0.41
C ALA A 71 -4.41 4.53 -0.44
N CYS A 72 -4.12 4.88 -1.69
CA CYS A 72 -3.21 4.10 -2.54
C CYS A 72 -1.78 4.10 -1.98
N TYR A 73 -1.24 5.24 -1.57
CA TYR A 73 0.09 5.29 -0.95
C TYR A 73 0.17 4.47 0.34
N LEU A 74 -0.86 4.55 1.20
CA LEU A 74 -0.90 3.74 2.43
C LEU A 74 -1.01 2.24 2.13
N CYS A 75 -1.80 1.83 1.13
CA CYS A 75 -1.93 0.41 0.76
C CYS A 75 -0.66 -0.16 0.10
N LEU A 76 0.10 0.66 -0.62
CA LEU A 76 1.28 0.22 -1.37
C LEU A 76 2.56 0.20 -0.53
N ASN A 77 2.58 0.88 0.62
CA ASN A 77 3.76 1.01 1.46
C ASN A 77 3.52 0.38 2.83
N SER A 78 4.59 -0.16 3.43
CA SER A 78 4.56 -0.67 4.80
C SER A 78 4.17 0.41 5.80
N ASP A 79 3.57 0.01 6.93
CA ASP A 79 3.14 0.89 8.02
C ASP A 79 4.26 1.81 8.55
N GLU A 80 5.51 1.36 8.43
CA GLU A 80 6.72 2.13 8.73
C GLU A 80 6.79 3.46 7.96
N TYR A 81 6.20 3.57 6.77
CA TYR A 81 6.19 4.80 5.98
C TYR A 81 4.91 5.62 6.14
N HIS A 82 3.85 5.07 6.75
CA HIS A 82 2.54 5.74 6.83
C HIS A 82 2.61 7.09 7.54
N HIS A 83 3.40 7.17 8.62
CA HIS A 83 3.58 8.43 9.34
C HIS A 83 4.24 9.52 8.49
N ILE A 84 5.17 9.13 7.60
CA ILE A 84 5.84 10.03 6.66
C ILE A 84 4.84 10.45 5.57
N ILE A 85 4.14 9.49 4.97
CA ILE A 85 3.12 9.72 3.93
C ILE A 85 2.05 10.70 4.43
N ILE A 86 1.49 10.47 5.63
CA ILE A 86 0.50 11.36 6.24
C ILE A 86 1.10 12.74 6.56
N SER A 87 2.36 12.80 7.03
CA SER A 87 3.02 14.08 7.30
C SER A 87 3.26 14.90 6.04
N VAL A 88 3.41 14.26 4.89
CA VAL A 88 3.61 14.92 3.59
C VAL A 88 2.28 15.39 3.00
N PHE A 89 1.20 14.68 3.29
CA PHE A 89 -0.15 14.98 2.78
C PHE A 89 -0.85 16.14 3.50
N LYS A 90 -0.33 16.58 4.65
CA LYS A 90 -0.82 17.76 5.39
C LYS A 90 -0.38 19.06 4.74
#